data_AF-A0A1C1YSD9-F1
#
_entry.id   AF-A0A1C1YSD9-F1
#
_cell.length_a   1.000
_cell.length_b   1.000
_cell.length_c   1.000
_cell.angle_alpha   90.00
_cell.angle_beta   90.00
_cell.angle_gamma   90.00
#
_symmetry.space_group_name_H-M   'P 1'
#
loop_
_entity.id
_entity.type
_entity.pdbx_description
1 polymer ?
#
loop_
_entity_poly.entity_id
_entity_poly.type
_entity_poly.pdbx_seq_one_letter_code
_entity_poly.pdbx_strand_id
1 'polypeptide(L)'
;MNRFGELWSALEIREAILALEQGISTGAASVSTAGPGGGTVTWTSRDNYKAILSDLYAAWDRKNSPDIPAEQPALRRIRQISKRGW
;
A
#
# COMPACT_ATOMS: atom_id res chain seq x y z
N MET A 1 -4.73 -15.15 -3.62
CA MET A 1 -5.94 -14.65 -2.91
C MET A 1 -5.73 -13.18 -2.59
N ASN A 2 -6.29 -12.28 -3.41
CA ASN A 2 -6.13 -10.84 -3.20
C ASN A 2 -7.17 -10.36 -2.18
N ARG A 3 -6.76 -10.21 -0.91
CA ARG A 3 -7.65 -10.09 0.26
C ARG A 3 -8.45 -8.78 0.35
N PHE A 4 -8.06 -7.74 -0.37
CA PHE A 4 -8.58 -6.38 -0.17
C PHE A 4 -9.50 -5.86 -1.29
N GLY A 5 -9.63 -6.57 -2.42
CA GLY A 5 -10.33 -6.04 -3.60
C GLY A 5 -11.86 -6.20 -3.60
N GLU A 6 -12.37 -7.32 -3.10
CA GLU A 6 -13.80 -7.66 -3.21
C GLU A 6 -14.66 -6.97 -2.16
N LEU A 7 -14.19 -6.90 -0.91
CA LEU A 7 -15.01 -6.44 0.22
C LEU A 7 -14.80 -4.96 0.59
N TRP A 8 -13.68 -4.37 0.17
CA TRP A 8 -13.35 -2.99 0.53
C TRP A 8 -13.81 -2.04 -0.56
N SER A 9 -14.27 -0.86 -0.16
CA SER A 9 -14.48 0.30 -1.02
C SER A 9 -13.15 0.93 -1.42
N ALA A 10 -13.16 1.72 -2.49
CA ALA A 10 -11.97 2.47 -2.90
C ALA A 10 -11.48 3.37 -1.76
N LEU A 11 -12.39 4.07 -1.08
CA LEU A 11 -12.05 4.96 0.03
C LEU A 11 -11.31 4.21 1.16
N GLU A 12 -11.82 3.06 1.60
CA GLU A 12 -11.20 2.25 2.65
C GLU A 12 -9.79 1.76 2.22
N ILE A 13 -9.62 1.37 0.95
CA ILE A 13 -8.31 0.98 0.43
C ILE A 13 -7.33 2.17 0.47
N ARG A 14 -7.78 3.38 0.10
CA ARG A 14 -6.94 4.59 0.14
C ARG A 14 -6.52 4.95 1.55
N GLU A 15 -7.47 4.93 2.49
CA GLU A 15 -7.19 5.22 3.90
C GLU A 15 -6.21 4.20 4.48
N ALA A 16 -6.35 2.93 4.10
CA ALA A 16 -5.43 1.89 4.50
C ALA A 16 -4.00 2.09 3.98
N ILE A 17 -3.85 2.49 2.71
CA ILE A 17 -2.56 2.83 2.12
C ILE A 17 -1.90 3.96 2.92
N LEU A 18 -2.62 5.05 3.16
CA LEU A 18 -2.10 6.22 3.90
C LEU A 18 -1.70 5.84 5.33
N ALA A 19 -2.53 5.08 6.03
CA ALA A 19 -2.25 4.63 7.39
C ALA A 19 -0.99 3.74 7.45
N LEU A 20 -0.81 2.85 6.48
CA LEU A 20 0.40 2.02 6.39
C LEU A 20 1.64 2.84 6.06
N GLU A 21 1.57 3.76 5.09
CA GLU A 21 2.70 4.62 4.74
C GLU A 21 3.13 5.47 5.94
N GLN A 22 2.16 6.02 6.68
CA GLN A 22 2.41 6.74 7.92
C GLN A 22 3.01 5.84 8.99
N GLY A 23 2.50 4.61 9.17
CA GLY A 23 3.05 3.64 10.12
C GLY A 23 4.48 3.22 9.80
N ILE A 24 4.79 3.02 8.51
CA ILE A 24 6.16 2.74 8.03
C ILE A 24 7.06 3.93 8.34
N SER A 25 6.64 5.15 7.99
CA SER A 25 7.42 6.38 8.19
C SER A 25 7.70 6.67 9.66
N THR A 26 6.70 6.47 10.52
CA THR A 26 6.77 6.83 11.95
C THR A 26 7.41 5.77 12.85
N GLY A 27 7.56 4.52 12.41
CA GLY A 27 8.02 3.47 13.32
C GLY A 27 6.92 2.72 14.05
N ALA A 28 5.66 2.90 13.66
CA ALA A 28 4.54 2.33 14.40
C ALA A 28 4.60 0.80 14.48
N ALA A 29 4.52 0.27 15.71
CA ALA A 29 4.43 -1.17 15.96
C ALA A 29 3.13 -1.79 15.46
N SER A 30 2.07 -0.97 15.34
CA SER A 30 0.79 -1.38 14.78
C SER A 30 0.13 -0.25 14.00
N VAL A 31 -0.59 -0.59 12.94
CA VAL A 31 -1.41 0.32 12.13
C VAL A 31 -2.84 -0.18 12.13
N SER A 32 -3.80 0.70 12.41
CA SER A 32 -5.23 0.39 12.40
C SER A 32 -5.98 1.30 11.43
N THR A 33 -6.90 0.75 10.66
CA THR A 33 -7.67 1.48 9.62
C THR A 33 -9.11 0.99 9.61
N ALA A 34 -10.00 1.80 9.03
CA ALA A 34 -11.33 1.33 8.66
C ALA A 34 -11.20 0.18 7.64
N GLY A 35 -11.88 -0.92 7.93
CA GLY A 35 -11.98 -2.11 7.10
C GLY A 35 -13.41 -2.34 6.63
N PRO A 36 -13.62 -3.39 5.82
CA PRO A 36 -14.83 -3.56 5.04
C PRO A 36 -16.04 -3.73 5.94
N GLY A 37 -17.15 -3.07 5.58
CA GLY A 37 -18.39 -3.13 6.35
C GLY A 37 -18.36 -2.35 7.67
N GLY A 38 -17.44 -1.39 7.82
CA GLY A 38 -17.33 -0.54 9.01
C GLY A 38 -16.55 -1.19 10.17
N GLY A 39 -15.84 -2.29 9.91
CA GLY A 39 -14.92 -2.89 10.87
C GLY A 39 -13.61 -2.11 11.00
N THR A 40 -12.74 -2.52 11.92
CA THR A 40 -11.36 -2.02 12.03
C THR A 40 -10.40 -3.14 11.70
N VAL A 41 -9.42 -2.88 10.83
CA VAL A 41 -8.35 -3.81 10.51
C VAL A 41 -7.06 -3.30 11.13
N THR A 42 -6.38 -4.17 11.87
CA THR A 42 -5.13 -3.86 12.56
C THR A 42 -4.01 -4.78 12.08
N TRP A 43 -2.88 -4.21 11.69
CA TRP A 43 -1.66 -4.93 11.37
C TRP A 43 -0.58 -4.62 12.39
N THR A 44 0.14 -5.63 12.86
CA THR A 44 1.12 -5.52 13.96
C THR A 44 2.55 -5.95 13.58
N SER A 45 2.74 -6.40 12.33
CA SER A 45 4.03 -6.90 11.85
C SER A 45 4.59 -5.96 10.79
N ARG A 46 5.59 -5.16 11.19
CA ARG A 46 6.22 -4.15 10.34
C ARG A 46 6.89 -4.75 9.10
N ASP A 47 7.41 -5.96 9.21
CA ASP A 47 8.01 -6.70 8.08
C ASP A 47 6.97 -7.00 6.99
N ASN A 48 5.71 -7.19 7.38
CA ASN A 48 4.62 -7.44 6.44
C ASN A 48 4.02 -6.15 5.85
N TYR A 49 4.34 -4.97 6.39
CA TYR A 49 3.76 -3.71 5.93
C TYR A 49 4.02 -3.46 4.45
N LYS A 50 5.22 -3.77 3.95
CA LYS A 50 5.54 -3.60 2.52
C LYS A 50 4.73 -4.54 1.62
N ALA A 51 4.52 -5.78 2.05
CA ALA A 51 3.72 -6.75 1.30
C ALA A 51 2.23 -6.34 1.29
N ILE A 52 1.70 -5.96 2.46
CA ILE A 52 0.32 -5.47 2.60
C ILE A 52 0.11 -4.21 1.76
N LEU A 53 1.06 -3.28 1.77
CA LEU A 53 0.99 -2.06 0.97
C LEU A 53 0.95 -2.38 -0.54
N SER A 54 1.76 -3.35 -1.00
CA SER A 54 1.73 -3.81 -2.39
C SER A 54 0.38 -4.40 -2.78
N ASP A 55 -0.22 -5.23 -1.92
CA ASP A 55 -1.55 -5.80 -2.14
C ASP A 55 -2.65 -4.73 -2.17
N LEU A 56 -2.55 -3.70 -1.32
CA LEU A 56 -3.49 -2.57 -1.29
C LEU A 56 -3.39 -1.72 -2.56
N TYR A 57 -2.19 -1.42 -3.04
CA TYR A 57 -2.02 -0.74 -4.33
C TYR A 57 -2.57 -1.56 -5.49
N ALA A 58 -2.35 -2.87 -5.50
CA ALA A 58 -2.92 -3.77 -6.50
C ALA A 58 -4.47 -3.84 -6.45
N ALA A 59 -5.07 -3.62 -5.27
CA ALA A 59 -6.50 -3.52 -5.12
C ALA A 59 -7.04 -2.14 -5.55
N TRP A 60 -6.30 -1.07 -5.24
CA TRP A 60 -6.63 0.30 -5.63
C TRP A 60 -6.60 0.48 -7.15
N ASP A 61 -5.56 -0.05 -7.80
CA ASP A 61 -5.37 -0.01 -9.26
C ASP A 61 -6.53 -0.68 -9.98
N ARG A 62 -6.89 -1.91 -9.60
CA ARG A 62 -8.04 -2.64 -10.16
C ARG A 62 -9.39 -1.93 -9.99
N LYS A 63 -9.56 -1.09 -8.96
CA LYS A 63 -10.80 -0.32 -8.76
C LYS A 63 -10.81 1.02 -9.51
N ASN A 64 -9.67 1.67 -9.65
CA ASN A 64 -9.57 3.00 -10.27
C ASN A 64 -9.17 2.93 -11.75
N SER A 65 -8.78 1.77 -12.26
CA SER A 65 -8.39 1.57 -13.65
C SER A 65 -8.89 0.21 -14.14
N PRO A 66 -10.12 0.13 -14.66
CA PRO A 66 -10.59 -1.09 -15.31
C PRO A 66 -9.88 -1.37 -16.66
N ASP A 67 -9.13 -0.40 -17.21
CA ASP A 67 -8.55 -0.46 -18.57
C ASP A 67 -7.02 -0.32 -18.62
N ILE A 68 -6.31 -0.29 -17.49
CA ILE A 68 -4.84 -0.19 -17.48
C ILE A 68 -4.28 -1.58 -17.15
N PRO A 69 -3.58 -2.24 -18.08
CA PRO A 69 -2.96 -3.54 -17.80
C PRO A 69 -1.97 -3.36 -16.65
N ALA A 70 -2.06 -4.28 -15.69
CA ALA A 70 -1.30 -4.31 -14.45
C ALA A 70 0.21 -4.30 -14.67
N GLU A 71 0.81 -3.13 -14.88
CA GLU A 71 2.24 -2.90 -14.75
C GLU A 71 2.54 -2.40 -13.33
N GLN A 72 2.71 -3.34 -12.40
CA GLN A 72 3.64 -3.15 -11.29
C GLN A 72 5.06 -3.49 -11.81
N PRO A 73 6.18 -2.96 -11.29
CA PRO A 73 6.39 -1.92 -10.27
C PRO A 73 7.47 -0.88 -10.68
N ALA A 74 7.16 0.41 -10.75
CA ALA A 74 8.18 1.45 -10.94
C ALA A 74 8.95 1.81 -9.65
N LEU A 75 9.29 0.82 -8.83
CA LEU A 75 10.28 0.94 -7.75
C LEU A 75 11.66 0.55 -8.28
N ARG A 76 12.22 1.31 -9.24
CA ARG A 76 13.65 1.23 -9.57
C ARG A 76 14.14 2.35 -10.48
N ARG A 77 14.00 3.62 -10.04
CA ARG A 77 14.90 4.66 -10.56
C ARG A 77 15.15 5.79 -9.58
N ILE A 78 15.58 5.45 -8.37
CA ILE A 78 16.55 6.31 -7.70
C ILE A 78 17.84 6.16 -8.53
N ARG A 79 17.99 6.98 -9.58
CA ARG A 79 19.33 7.29 -10.08
C ARG A 79 19.99 8.01 -8.92
N GLN A 80 20.74 7.27 -8.11
CA GLN A 80 21.81 7.84 -7.29
C GLN A 80 22.67 8.66 -8.25
N ILE A 81 22.47 9.97 -8.26
CA ILE A 81 23.45 10.91 -8.79
C ILE A 81 24.61 10.81 -7.81
N SER A 82 25.49 9.84 -8.04
CA SER A 82 26.79 9.83 -7.41
C SER A 82 27.53 11.04 -7.98
N LYS A 83 27.66 12.08 -7.16
CA LYS A 83 28.71 13.08 -7.33
C LYS A 83 30.07 12.37 -7.37
N ARG A 84 31.05 13.08 -7.99
CA ARG A 84 32.53 12.94 -7.87
C ARG A 84 33.11 12.02 -8.95
N GLY A 85 34.07 12.41 -9.79
CA GLY A 85 34.96 13.56 -9.89
C GLY A 85 36.20 13.11 -10.69
N TRP A 86 37.04 14.08 -11.08
CA TRP A 86 38.24 14.02 -11.93
C TRP A 86 38.01 14.22 -13.43
#